data_AF-A0A645HMS2-F1
#
_entry.id   AF-A0A645HMS2-F1
#
_cell.length_a   1.000
_cell.length_b   1.000
_cell.length_c   1.000
_cell.angle_alpha   90.00
_cell.angle_beta   90.00
_cell.angle_gamma   90.00
#
_symmetry.space_group_name_H-M   'P 1'
#
loop_
_entity.id
_entity.type
_entity.pdbx_description
1 polymer ?
#
loop_
_entity_poly.entity_id
_entity_poly.type
_entity_poly.pdbx_seq_one_letter_code
_entity_poly.pdbx_strand_id
1 'polypeptide(L)'
;MHPWAGKALSAVLLPPDTILVLIQRGEEKIVPSGATDLRAGDILVLSAKAPCRFFGTQLYEKRIRAGDAWENKPILEILKKPGVLIVMIKRSDGIIIPKGDTVLRADDVLVINRS
;
A
#
# COMPACT_ATOMS: atom_id res chain seq x y z
N MET A 1 -6.97 1.87 -15.10
CA MET A 1 -5.54 1.58 -15.38
C MET A 1 -4.76 1.72 -14.08
N HIS A 2 -4.00 0.70 -13.66
CA HIS A 2 -3.21 0.77 -12.43
C HIS A 2 -2.02 1.75 -12.61
N PRO A 3 -1.63 2.57 -11.60
CA PRO A 3 -0.56 3.57 -11.72
C PRO A 3 0.84 3.03 -12.06
N TRP A 4 1.01 1.73 -11.95
CA TRP A 4 2.27 1.03 -12.26
C TRP A 4 2.38 0.64 -13.73
N ALA A 5 1.28 0.60 -14.48
CA ALA A 5 1.31 0.24 -15.89
C ALA A 5 2.15 1.23 -16.69
N GLY A 6 3.06 0.71 -17.51
CA GLY A 6 4.01 1.48 -18.32
C GLY A 6 5.22 2.01 -17.55
N LYS A 7 5.42 1.59 -16.29
CA LYS A 7 6.60 1.96 -15.50
C LYS A 7 7.53 0.77 -15.33
N ALA A 8 8.84 1.05 -15.32
CA ALA A 8 9.83 0.10 -14.84
C ALA A 8 9.61 -0.21 -13.36
N LEU A 9 9.89 -1.44 -12.94
CA LEU A 9 9.73 -1.88 -11.55
C LEU A 9 10.51 -1.00 -10.55
N SER A 10 11.70 -0.54 -10.92
CA SER A 10 12.51 0.37 -10.10
C SER A 10 11.87 1.74 -9.87
N ALA A 11 10.94 2.15 -10.72
CA ALA A 11 10.23 3.43 -10.65
C ALA A 11 8.87 3.32 -9.93
N VAL A 12 8.53 2.15 -9.38
CA VAL A 12 7.30 1.95 -8.61
C VAL A 12 7.60 1.71 -7.14
N LEU A 13 6.76 2.28 -6.28
CA LEU A 13 6.80 2.01 -4.85
C LEU A 13 6.02 0.72 -4.58
N LEU A 14 6.74 -0.35 -4.31
CA LEU A 14 6.15 -1.60 -3.82
C LEU A 14 5.66 -1.41 -2.37
N PRO A 15 4.69 -2.21 -1.92
CA PRO A 15 4.35 -2.27 -0.50
C PRO A 15 5.61 -2.55 0.34
N PRO A 16 5.73 -1.94 1.53
CA PRO A 16 6.90 -2.15 2.40
C PRO A 16 7.07 -3.62 2.75
N ASP A 17 8.32 -4.02 2.96
CA ASP A 17 8.70 -5.40 3.35
C ASP A 17 8.21 -6.49 2.38
N THR A 18 7.91 -6.12 1.14
CA THR A 18 7.60 -7.05 0.07
C THR A 18 8.72 -7.12 -0.95
N ILE A 19 8.88 -8.31 -1.53
CA ILE A 19 9.72 -8.53 -2.70
C ILE A 19 8.82 -9.05 -3.80
N LEU A 20 8.92 -8.44 -4.98
CA LEU A 20 8.32 -8.98 -6.19
C LEU A 20 9.17 -10.15 -6.68
N VAL A 21 8.60 -11.36 -6.63
CA VAL A 21 9.30 -12.59 -6.98
C VAL A 21 8.99 -13.04 -8.40
N LEU A 22 7.80 -12.70 -8.91
CA LEU A 22 7.36 -13.13 -10.23
C LEU A 22 6.33 -12.16 -10.82
N ILE A 23 6.38 -12.01 -12.14
CA ILE A 23 5.32 -11.42 -12.95
C ILE A 23 4.74 -12.52 -13.83
N GLN A 24 3.42 -12.69 -13.81
CA GLN A 24 2.71 -13.53 -14.76
C GLN A 24 2.02 -12.63 -15.80
N ARG A 25 2.36 -12.85 -17.08
CA ARG A 25 1.82 -12.11 -18.23
C ARG A 25 1.16 -13.09 -19.18
N GLY A 26 -0.16 -13.21 -19.06
CA GLY A 26 -0.90 -14.29 -19.71
C GLY A 26 -0.43 -15.64 -19.17
N GLU A 27 0.16 -16.48 -20.03
CA GLU A 27 0.73 -17.78 -19.67
C GLU A 27 2.22 -17.72 -19.31
N GLU A 28 2.90 -16.59 -19.59
CA GLU A 28 4.33 -16.45 -19.33
C GLU A 28 4.63 -16.11 -17.87
N LYS A 29 5.73 -16.67 -17.36
CA LYS A 29 6.28 -16.39 -16.03
C LYS A 29 7.62 -15.67 -16.18
N ILE A 30 7.72 -14.45 -15.66
CA ILE A 30 8.86 -13.56 -15.80
C ILE A 30 9.46 -13.31 -14.42
N VAL A 31 10.76 -13.59 -14.27
CA VAL A 31 11.52 -13.17 -13.08
C VAL A 31 11.87 -11.69 -13.25
N PRO A 32 11.38 -10.81 -12.37
CA PRO A 32 11.54 -9.38 -12.55
C PRO A 32 12.93 -8.89 -12.15
N SER A 33 13.40 -7.86 -12.83
CA SER A 33 14.51 -7.01 -12.41
C SER A 33 14.04 -5.57 -12.25
N GLY A 34 14.89 -4.69 -11.71
CA GLY A 34 14.55 -3.26 -11.59
C GLY A 34 14.20 -2.59 -12.94
N ALA A 35 14.69 -3.13 -14.06
CA ALA A 35 14.40 -2.63 -15.40
C ALA A 35 13.13 -3.25 -16.02
N THR A 36 12.47 -4.21 -15.36
CA THR A 36 11.30 -4.87 -15.92
C THR A 36 10.11 -3.91 -16.00
N ASP A 37 9.60 -3.68 -17.21
CA ASP A 37 8.41 -2.86 -17.43
C ASP A 37 7.13 -3.62 -17.06
N LEU A 38 6.36 -3.00 -16.17
CA LEU A 38 5.05 -3.47 -15.75
C LEU A 38 4.00 -3.07 -16.79
N ARG A 39 3.22 -4.03 -17.28
CA ARG A 39 2.20 -3.84 -18.30
C ARG A 39 0.81 -4.04 -17.73
N ALA A 40 -0.18 -3.42 -18.37
CA ALA A 40 -1.57 -3.68 -18.04
C ALA A 40 -1.89 -5.16 -18.30
N GLY A 41 -2.54 -5.82 -17.34
CA GLY A 41 -2.82 -7.26 -17.38
C GLY A 41 -1.75 -8.14 -16.71
N ASP A 42 -0.63 -7.56 -16.26
CA ASP A 42 0.35 -8.29 -15.46
C ASP A 42 -0.24 -8.66 -14.08
N ILE A 43 -0.02 -9.91 -13.68
CA ILE A 43 -0.28 -10.40 -12.32
C ILE A 43 1.05 -10.42 -11.57
N LEU A 44 1.11 -9.67 -10.47
CA LEU A 44 2.31 -9.53 -9.66
C LEU A 44 2.26 -10.45 -8.45
N VAL A 45 3.21 -11.37 -8.34
CA VAL A 45 3.35 -12.26 -7.18
C VAL A 45 4.37 -11.66 -6.23
N LEU A 46 3.88 -11.18 -5.09
CA LEU A 46 4.69 -10.58 -4.04
C LEU A 46 4.87 -11.57 -2.90
N SER A 47 6.09 -11.68 -2.40
CA SER A 47 6.38 -12.35 -1.15
C SER A 47 6.62 -11.32 -0.05
N ALA A 48 5.92 -11.45 1.07
CA ALA A 48 6.25 -10.70 2.26
C ALA A 48 7.50 -11.32 2.90
N LYS A 49 8.48 -10.50 3.27
CA LYS A 49 9.53 -10.94 4.19
C LYS A 49 8.89 -11.08 5.57
N ALA A 50 8.56 -12.31 5.98
CA ALA A 50 8.09 -12.63 7.34
C ALA A 50 9.13 -12.20 8.41
N PRO A 51 8.71 -12.00 9.68
CA PRO A 51 9.00 -10.81 10.45
C PRO A 51 10.48 -10.75 10.83
N CYS A 52 11.25 -9.95 10.09
CA CYS A 52 12.45 -9.39 10.70
C CYS A 52 11.99 -8.57 11.90
N ARG A 53 12.52 -8.89 13.08
CA ARG A 53 12.40 -8.09 14.29
C ARG A 53 12.74 -6.65 13.93
N PHE A 54 11.71 -5.82 13.79
CA PHE A 54 11.83 -4.42 13.41
C PHE A 54 12.67 -3.71 14.47
N PHE A 55 13.89 -3.33 14.13
CA PHE A 55 14.53 -2.21 14.81
C PHE A 55 13.77 -0.94 14.38
N GLY A 56 12.76 -0.56 15.15
CA GLY A 56 12.31 0.83 15.28
C GLY A 56 10.92 1.24 14.78
N THR A 57 10.22 0.45 13.95
CA THR A 57 8.89 0.85 13.44
C THR A 57 7.84 -0.24 13.65
N GLN A 58 6.82 0.07 14.44
CA GLN A 58 5.66 -0.81 14.63
C GLN A 58 4.56 -0.36 13.67
N LEU A 59 4.11 -1.28 12.81
CA LEU A 59 2.89 -1.09 12.04
C LEU A 59 1.69 -1.36 12.95
N TYR A 60 0.74 -0.44 12.96
CA TYR A 60 -0.49 -0.57 13.73
C TYR A 60 -1.72 -0.52 12.83
N GLU A 61 -2.69 -1.37 13.13
CA GLU A 61 -4.00 -1.33 12.50
C GLU A 61 -4.96 -0.46 13.33
N LYS A 62 -5.63 0.50 12.69
CA LYS A 62 -6.71 1.29 13.31
C LYS A 62 -7.97 1.17 12.47
N ARG A 63 -9.05 0.67 13.07
CA ARG A 63 -10.38 0.73 12.47
C ARG A 63 -11.04 2.09 12.74
N ILE A 64 -11.60 2.71 11.71
CA ILE A 64 -12.44 3.89 11.81
C ILE A 64 -13.84 3.43 12.21
N ARG A 65 -14.29 3.81 13.40
CA ARG A 65 -15.66 3.56 13.84
C ARG A 65 -16.55 4.73 13.44
N ALA A 66 -17.86 4.49 13.32
CA ALA A 66 -18.83 5.57 13.19
C ALA A 66 -18.68 6.57 14.36
N GLY A 67 -18.59 7.86 14.05
CA GLY A 67 -18.32 8.93 15.01
C GLY A 67 -16.84 9.13 15.39
N ASP A 68 -15.90 8.41 14.78
CA ASP A 68 -14.46 8.63 15.01
C ASP A 68 -14.05 10.02 14.49
N ALA A 69 -13.13 10.69 15.19
CA ALA A 69 -12.66 12.03 14.85
C ALA A 69 -12.02 12.14 13.45
N TRP A 70 -11.64 10.99 12.87
CA TRP A 70 -11.04 10.88 11.54
C TRP A 70 -12.05 10.51 10.45
N GLU A 71 -13.28 10.14 10.82
CA GLU A 71 -14.34 9.84 9.86
C GLU A 71 -14.68 11.07 9.01
N ASN A 72 -14.91 10.86 7.71
CA ASN A 72 -15.25 11.89 6.72
C ASN A 72 -14.20 12.98 6.54
N LYS A 73 -12.98 12.78 7.03
CA LYS A 73 -11.86 13.70 6.83
C LYS A 73 -10.86 13.18 5.79
N PRO A 74 -10.28 14.07 4.98
CA PRO A 74 -9.16 13.72 4.11
C PRO A 74 -7.90 13.48 4.95
N ILE A 75 -7.06 12.55 4.50
CA ILE A 75 -5.82 12.19 5.19
C ILE A 75 -4.91 13.39 5.46
N LEU A 76 -4.83 14.35 4.52
CA LEU A 76 -4.03 15.56 4.68
C LEU A 76 -4.47 16.43 5.87
N GLU A 77 -5.75 16.41 6.23
CA GLU A 77 -6.25 17.14 7.40
C GLU A 77 -5.90 16.44 8.71
N ILE A 78 -5.78 15.11 8.67
CA ILE A 78 -5.50 14.25 9.82
C ILE A 78 -4.00 14.19 10.11
N LEU A 79 -3.17 14.06 9.07
CA LEU A 79 -1.72 13.95 9.15
C LEU A 79 -1.07 15.33 9.26
N LYS A 80 -1.33 16.03 10.37
CA LYS A 80 -0.67 17.30 10.73
C LYS A 80 0.57 17.10 11.59
N LYS A 81 0.84 15.89 12.08
CA LYS A 81 1.98 15.58 12.96
C LYS A 81 3.05 14.78 12.20
N PRO A 82 4.33 15.17 12.28
CA PRO A 82 5.42 14.38 11.73
C PRO A 82 5.50 13.02 12.45
N GLY A 83 5.89 11.96 11.72
CA GLY A 83 6.10 10.61 12.26
C GLY A 83 4.93 9.62 12.12
N VAL A 84 3.87 9.97 11.39
CA VAL A 84 2.75 9.05 11.08
C VAL A 84 2.55 8.92 9.58
N LEU A 85 2.66 7.70 9.06
CA LEU A 85 2.43 7.37 7.66
C LEU A 85 1.33 6.31 7.52
N ILE A 86 0.19 6.67 6.92
CA ILE A 86 -0.84 5.69 6.55
C ILE A 86 -0.37 4.99 5.27
N VAL A 87 -0.09 3.70 5.35
CA VAL A 87 0.47 2.89 4.25
C VAL A 87 -0.64 2.41 3.32
N MET A 88 -1.76 1.95 3.89
CA MET A 88 -2.91 1.47 3.12
C MET A 88 -4.20 1.54 3.96
N ILE A 89 -5.33 1.48 3.26
CA ILE A 89 -6.67 1.39 3.84
C ILE A 89 -7.33 0.11 3.31
N LYS A 90 -7.79 -0.77 4.19
CA LYS A 90 -8.65 -1.90 3.83
C LYS A 90 -10.10 -1.46 4.00
N ARG A 91 -10.89 -1.54 2.93
CA ARG A 91 -12.32 -1.25 2.88
C ARG A 91 -13.06 -2.45 2.30
N SER A 92 -14.39 -2.48 2.41
CA SER A 92 -15.25 -3.56 1.91
C SER A 92 -15.02 -3.91 0.43
N ASP A 93 -14.58 -2.95 -0.38
CA ASP A 93 -14.31 -3.08 -1.82
C ASP A 93 -12.84 -3.43 -2.16
N GLY A 94 -11.95 -3.52 -1.16
CA GLY A 94 -10.57 -3.94 -1.33
C GLY A 94 -9.54 -3.07 -0.60
N ILE A 95 -8.32 -3.04 -1.13
CA ILE A 95 -7.21 -2.26 -0.56
C ILE A 95 -7.05 -0.97 -1.36
N ILE A 96 -7.03 0.15 -0.66
CA ILE A 96 -6.85 1.49 -1.20
C ILE A 96 -5.46 2.00 -0.77
N ILE A 97 -4.69 2.51 -1.75
CA ILE A 97 -3.45 3.25 -1.47
C ILE A 97 -3.82 4.72 -1.23
N PRO A 98 -3.62 5.24 -0.02
CA PRO A 98 -4.06 6.58 0.36
C PRO A 98 -3.27 7.67 -0.37
N LYS A 99 -3.99 8.71 -0.77
CA LYS A 99 -3.48 10.01 -1.19
C LYS A 99 -3.92 11.07 -0.17
N GLY A 100 -3.35 12.27 -0.23
CA GLY A 100 -3.69 13.34 0.72
C GLY A 100 -5.19 13.69 0.75
N ASP A 101 -5.87 13.57 -0.38
CA ASP A 101 -7.31 13.81 -0.56
C ASP A 101 -8.18 12.57 -0.28
N THR A 102 -7.59 11.42 0.07
CA THR A 102 -8.36 10.22 0.37
C THR A 102 -9.17 10.43 1.64
N VAL A 103 -10.50 10.37 1.50
CA VAL A 103 -11.45 10.53 2.59
C VAL A 103 -11.66 9.20 3.31
N LEU A 104 -11.44 9.22 4.62
CA LEU A 104 -11.67 8.07 5.48
C LEU A 104 -13.17 7.89 5.76
N ARG A 105 -13.61 6.64 5.77
CA ARG A 105 -15.01 6.24 5.97
C ARG A 105 -15.11 5.31 7.19
N ALA A 106 -16.31 5.22 7.74
CA ALA A 106 -16.61 4.17 8.71
C ALA A 106 -16.21 2.78 8.14
N ASP A 107 -15.72 1.93 9.04
CA ASP A 107 -15.22 0.58 8.78
C ASP A 107 -13.92 0.47 7.98
N ASP A 108 -13.31 1.59 7.58
CA ASP A 108 -11.95 1.59 7.07
C ASP A 108 -10.99 1.01 8.12
N VAL A 109 -10.10 0.11 7.69
CA VAL A 109 -8.98 -0.36 8.50
C VAL A 109 -7.69 0.23 7.93
N LEU A 110 -7.12 1.17 8.67
CA LEU A 110 -5.87 1.83 8.33
C LEU A 110 -4.70 0.99 8.80
N VAL A 111 -3.70 0.77 7.95
CA VAL A 111 -2.39 0.28 8.37
C VAL A 111 -1.44 1.46 8.41
N ILE A 112 -0.85 1.69 9.57
CA ILE A 112 -0.13 2.92 9.85
C ILE A 112 1.26 2.60 10.40
N ASN A 113 2.26 3.33 9.92
CA ASN A 113 3.63 3.29 10.42
C ASN A 113 3.86 4.49 11.36
N ARG A 114 4.36 4.23 12.57
CA ARG A 114 4.88 5.24 13.49
C ARG A 114 6.38 5.05 13.63
N SER A 115 7.12 6.08 13.24
CA SER A 115 8.59 6.17 13.31
C SER A 115 9.00 7.23 14.32
#